data_AF-A0A5R9EZ46-F1
#
_entry.id   AF-A0A5R9EZ46-F1
#
_cell.length_a   1.000
_cell.length_b   1.000
_cell.length_c   1.000
_cell.angle_alpha   90.00
_cell.angle_beta   90.00
_cell.angle_gamma   90.00
#
_symmetry.space_group_name_H-M   'P 1'
#
loop_
_entity.id
_entity.type
_entity.pdbx_description
1 polymer ?
#
loop_
_entity_poly.entity_id
_entity_poly.type
_entity_poly.pdbx_seq_one_letter_code
_entity_poly.pdbx_strand_id
1 'polypeptide(L)'
;MNLIYDAAIPPKVFIDTTVLCGAIRKDGVNRSILKAARSPLLFRPIISRVCLFEFVRNAAEGLGKNEKRVTYNKDEIDGFFTSFLSPIFDYYMELPVNSLIGRYSIETIIREHRPIGEVLTELSGCNDETAKKIASSKKLLDEPLHRFDQDDFHVWVTAIQEECDYILTTNNRRFPLEIGKIKRVHPSDFYEDLINPFP
;
A
#
# COMPACT_ATOMS: atom_id res chain seq x y z
N MET A 1 -0.33 -3.71 -21.70
CA MET A 1 -0.90 -4.78 -20.85
C MET A 1 -1.59 -4.07 -19.72
N ASN A 2 -2.91 -4.18 -19.67
CA ASN A 2 -3.76 -3.54 -18.68
C ASN A 2 -3.72 -4.36 -17.38
N LEU A 3 -3.45 -3.70 -16.24
CA LEU A 3 -3.23 -4.38 -14.96
C LEU A 3 -4.46 -5.08 -14.38
N ILE A 4 -5.66 -4.72 -14.87
CA ILE A 4 -6.97 -5.15 -14.34
C ILE A 4 -7.63 -6.13 -15.29
N TYR A 5 -7.80 -5.76 -16.56
CA TYR A 5 -8.62 -6.52 -17.51
C TYR A 5 -7.87 -7.67 -18.20
N ASP A 6 -6.54 -7.66 -18.20
CA ASP A 6 -5.73 -8.77 -18.71
C ASP A 6 -5.53 -9.89 -17.66
N ALA A 7 -5.95 -9.67 -16.41
CA ALA A 7 -5.81 -10.63 -15.32
C ALA A 7 -6.95 -11.67 -15.33
N ALA A 8 -6.62 -12.95 -15.14
CA ALA A 8 -7.62 -14.03 -15.09
C ALA A 8 -8.57 -13.92 -13.87
N ILE A 9 -8.13 -13.23 -12.83
CA ILE A 9 -8.87 -12.95 -11.59
C ILE A 9 -8.59 -11.49 -11.24
N PRO A 10 -9.57 -10.73 -10.70
CA PRO A 10 -9.33 -9.35 -10.26
C PRO A 10 -8.12 -9.26 -9.30
N PRO A 11 -7.15 -8.38 -9.58
CA PRO A 11 -5.92 -8.34 -8.81
C PRO A 11 -6.14 -7.86 -7.38
N LYS A 12 -5.30 -8.30 -6.45
CA LYS A 12 -5.24 -7.75 -5.08
C LYS A 12 -4.35 -6.51 -5.07
N VAL A 13 -4.89 -5.40 -4.60
CA VAL A 13 -4.21 -4.09 -4.62
C VAL A 13 -4.11 -3.53 -3.22
N PHE A 14 -2.88 -3.43 -2.70
CA PHE A 14 -2.61 -2.74 -1.46
C PHE A 14 -2.74 -1.22 -1.65
N ILE A 15 -3.62 -0.58 -0.87
CA ILE A 15 -3.83 0.87 -0.88
C ILE A 15 -3.03 1.48 0.26
N ASP A 16 -1.93 2.14 -0.09
CA ASP A 16 -1.04 2.81 0.85
C ASP A 16 -1.64 4.11 1.44
N THR A 17 -1.12 4.54 2.60
CA THR A 17 -1.46 5.79 3.28
C THR A 17 -1.44 7.00 2.35
N THR A 18 -0.48 7.05 1.42
CA THR A 18 -0.35 8.18 0.49
C THR A 18 -1.58 8.37 -0.41
N VAL A 19 -2.26 7.29 -0.79
CA VAL A 19 -3.50 7.32 -1.58
C VAL A 19 -4.64 7.91 -0.76
N LEU A 20 -4.77 7.47 0.51
CA LEU A 20 -5.79 7.98 1.44
C LEU A 20 -5.59 9.48 1.73
N CYS A 21 -4.35 9.88 2.02
CA CYS A 21 -3.97 11.28 2.19
C CYS A 21 -4.23 12.10 0.93
N GLY A 22 -4.00 11.54 -0.25
CA GLY A 22 -4.33 12.20 -1.52
C GLY A 22 -5.84 12.35 -1.72
N ALA A 23 -6.63 11.34 -1.35
CA ALA A 23 -8.08 11.31 -1.51
C ALA A 23 -8.80 12.31 -0.59
N ILE A 24 -8.38 12.47 0.67
CA ILE A 24 -9.01 13.47 1.56
C ILE A 24 -8.76 14.89 1.05
N ARG A 25 -7.56 15.16 0.49
CA ARG A 25 -7.14 16.50 0.06
C ARG A 25 -7.87 17.06 -1.14
N LYS A 26 -8.19 16.23 -2.12
CA LYS A 26 -8.75 16.71 -3.39
C LYS A 26 -9.68 15.68 -3.99
N ASP A 27 -10.74 16.16 -4.62
CA ASP A 27 -11.49 15.33 -5.55
C ASP A 27 -10.67 15.07 -6.82
N GLY A 28 -10.55 13.79 -7.19
CA GLY A 28 -9.68 13.35 -8.27
C GLY A 28 -9.36 11.85 -8.20
N VAL A 29 -8.27 11.47 -8.86
CA VAL A 29 -7.85 10.08 -9.09
C VAL A 29 -7.98 9.19 -7.85
N ASN A 30 -7.43 9.59 -6.71
CA ASN A 30 -7.46 8.76 -5.51
C ASN A 30 -8.89 8.49 -5.01
N ARG A 31 -9.81 9.48 -5.08
CA ARG A 31 -11.22 9.27 -4.72
C ARG A 31 -11.92 8.36 -5.73
N SER A 32 -11.61 8.49 -7.02
CA SER A 32 -12.15 7.60 -8.05
C SER A 32 -11.71 6.16 -7.84
N ILE A 33 -10.45 5.94 -7.47
CA ILE A 33 -9.94 4.60 -7.12
C ILE A 33 -10.66 4.05 -5.88
N LEU A 34 -10.85 4.83 -4.82
CA LEU A 34 -11.60 4.38 -3.64
C LEU A 34 -13.08 4.10 -3.93
N LYS A 35 -13.68 4.77 -4.92
CA LYS A 35 -15.03 4.42 -5.40
C LYS A 35 -15.00 3.11 -6.19
N ALA A 36 -14.02 2.92 -7.07
CA ALA A 36 -13.85 1.69 -7.84
C ALA A 36 -13.57 0.47 -6.94
N ALA A 37 -12.83 0.66 -5.84
CA ALA A 37 -12.53 -0.35 -4.83
C ALA A 37 -13.77 -0.98 -4.18
N ARG A 38 -14.95 -0.37 -4.32
CA ARG A 38 -16.23 -0.91 -3.84
C ARG A 38 -16.78 -2.01 -4.75
N SER A 39 -16.20 -2.19 -5.93
CA SER A 39 -16.63 -3.17 -6.91
C SER A 39 -15.65 -4.33 -6.96
N PRO A 40 -16.08 -5.56 -6.64
CA PRO A 40 -15.22 -6.75 -6.68
C PRO A 40 -14.79 -7.14 -8.10
N LEU A 41 -15.42 -6.57 -9.13
CA LEU A 41 -15.15 -6.90 -10.52
C LEU A 41 -13.87 -6.26 -11.06
N LEU A 42 -13.39 -5.19 -10.42
CA LEU A 42 -12.24 -4.42 -10.91
C LEU A 42 -10.96 -4.87 -10.22
N PHE A 43 -10.95 -4.87 -8.88
CA PHE A 43 -9.83 -5.35 -8.09
C PHE A 43 -10.29 -5.59 -6.65
N ARG A 44 -9.51 -6.34 -5.89
CA ARG A 44 -9.71 -6.52 -4.46
C ARG A 44 -8.81 -5.55 -3.68
N PRO A 45 -9.35 -4.55 -2.98
CA PRO A 45 -8.53 -3.65 -2.18
C PRO A 45 -8.00 -4.36 -0.93
N ILE A 46 -6.78 -4.02 -0.53
CA ILE A 46 -6.19 -4.39 0.76
C ILE A 46 -5.79 -3.09 1.45
N ILE A 47 -6.28 -2.88 2.67
CA ILE A 47 -5.95 -1.72 3.50
C ILE A 47 -5.54 -2.24 4.88
N SER A 48 -4.36 -1.83 5.36
CA SER A 48 -3.89 -2.20 6.69
C SER A 48 -4.34 -1.20 7.77
N ARG A 49 -4.46 -1.67 9.01
CA ARG A 49 -4.71 -0.79 10.18
C ARG A 49 -3.61 0.24 10.38
N VAL A 50 -2.36 -0.13 10.09
CA VAL A 50 -1.21 0.79 10.21
C VAL A 50 -1.39 1.95 9.24
N CYS A 51 -1.76 1.68 7.98
CA CYS A 51 -2.02 2.74 7.01
C CYS A 51 -3.17 3.66 7.43
N LEU A 52 -4.22 3.12 8.06
CA LEU A 52 -5.31 3.93 8.61
C LEU A 52 -4.85 4.81 9.77
N PHE A 53 -4.03 4.29 10.69
CA PHE A 53 -3.47 5.08 11.78
C PHE A 53 -2.55 6.19 11.27
N GLU A 54 -1.70 5.89 10.29
CA GLU A 54 -0.87 6.89 9.65
C GLU A 54 -1.69 7.94 8.91
N PHE A 55 -2.76 7.52 8.21
CA PHE A 55 -3.68 8.44 7.57
C PHE A 55 -4.30 9.42 8.59
N VAL A 56 -4.88 8.90 9.69
CA VAL A 56 -5.49 9.74 10.73
C VAL A 56 -4.46 10.69 11.33
N ARG A 57 -3.27 10.17 11.69
CA ARG A 57 -2.18 10.99 12.22
C ARG A 57 -1.76 12.08 11.24
N ASN A 58 -1.50 11.74 10.00
CA ASN A 58 -1.04 12.67 8.97
C ASN A 58 -2.13 13.71 8.62
N ALA A 59 -3.40 13.32 8.60
CA ALA A 59 -4.52 14.23 8.37
C ALA A 59 -4.66 15.24 9.52
N ALA A 60 -4.57 14.78 10.76
CA ALA A 60 -4.67 15.62 11.95
C ALA A 60 -3.46 16.55 12.13
N GLU A 61 -2.24 16.02 11.97
CA GLU A 61 -1.00 16.79 12.07
C GLU A 61 -0.79 17.70 10.86
N GLY A 62 -1.39 17.37 9.71
CA GLY A 62 -1.46 18.20 8.53
C GLY A 62 -0.68 17.64 7.34
N LEU A 63 -1.34 17.69 6.18
CA LEU A 63 -0.86 17.15 4.91
C LEU A 63 -0.34 18.26 3.99
N GLY A 64 0.83 18.04 3.38
CA GLY A 64 1.48 19.00 2.48
C GLY A 64 2.68 19.68 3.15
N LYS A 65 3.20 20.75 2.52
CA LYS A 65 4.37 21.49 3.01
C LYS A 65 4.08 22.99 3.02
N ASN A 66 4.65 23.69 4.00
CA ASN A 66 4.60 25.15 4.13
C ASN A 66 3.15 25.67 4.05
N GLU A 67 2.92 26.73 3.28
CA GLU A 67 1.62 27.39 3.08
C GLU A 67 0.53 26.49 2.47
N LYS A 68 0.90 25.31 1.93
CA LYS A 68 -0.04 24.33 1.37
C LYS A 68 -0.36 23.19 2.35
N ARG A 69 0.10 23.29 3.61
CA ARG A 69 -0.21 22.32 4.66
C ARG A 69 -1.66 22.51 5.10
N VAL A 70 -2.44 21.43 5.06
CA VAL A 70 -3.86 21.42 5.46
C VAL A 70 -4.05 20.38 6.55
N THR A 71 -4.64 20.79 7.67
CA THR A 71 -5.04 19.94 8.79
C THR A 71 -6.52 19.63 8.70
N TYR A 72 -6.90 18.41 9.05
CA TYR A 72 -8.29 17.97 9.10
C TYR A 72 -8.68 17.71 10.54
N ASN A 73 -9.87 18.19 10.93
CA ASN A 73 -10.43 17.89 12.24
C ASN A 73 -11.04 16.48 12.27
N LYS A 74 -11.46 16.05 13.47
CA LYS A 74 -12.04 14.72 13.68
C LYS A 74 -13.28 14.48 12.81
N ASP A 75 -14.20 15.43 12.73
CA ASP A 75 -15.45 15.28 11.97
C ASP A 75 -15.20 15.16 10.47
N GLU A 76 -14.21 15.88 9.94
CA GLU A 76 -13.80 15.76 8.53
C GLU A 76 -13.17 14.39 8.22
N ILE A 77 -12.36 13.88 9.14
CA ILE A 77 -11.76 12.55 9.03
C ILE A 77 -12.85 11.48 9.13
N ASP A 78 -13.74 11.54 10.11
CA ASP A 78 -14.84 10.59 10.31
C ASP A 78 -15.82 10.63 9.11
N GLY A 79 -16.08 11.82 8.57
CA GLY A 79 -16.86 12.00 7.35
C GLY A 79 -16.19 11.35 6.12
N PHE A 80 -14.86 11.44 6.02
CA PHE A 80 -14.10 10.74 4.98
C PHE A 80 -14.19 9.22 5.13
N PHE A 81 -14.01 8.68 6.34
CA PHE A 81 -14.17 7.25 6.62
C PHE A 81 -15.55 6.78 6.20
N THR A 82 -16.60 7.45 6.65
CA THR A 82 -18.00 7.10 6.34
C THR A 82 -18.28 7.13 4.83
N SER A 83 -17.76 8.14 4.13
CA SER A 83 -18.07 8.35 2.71
C SER A 83 -17.25 7.46 1.78
N PHE A 84 -16.01 7.10 2.15
CA PHE A 84 -15.06 6.45 1.25
C PHE A 84 -14.58 5.08 1.70
N LEU A 85 -14.42 4.84 3.01
CA LEU A 85 -13.81 3.62 3.53
C LEU A 85 -14.85 2.62 4.04
N SER A 86 -15.88 3.08 4.78
CA SER A 86 -16.95 2.20 5.27
C SER A 86 -17.60 1.38 4.15
N PRO A 87 -17.95 1.95 2.97
CA PRO A 87 -18.53 1.14 1.89
C PRO A 87 -17.60 0.04 1.35
N ILE A 88 -16.29 0.18 1.51
CA ILE A 88 -15.32 -0.86 1.17
C ILE A 88 -15.32 -1.93 2.26
N PHE A 89 -15.26 -1.53 3.53
CA PHE A 89 -15.21 -2.46 4.67
C PHE A 89 -16.51 -3.23 4.89
N ASP A 90 -17.65 -2.63 4.58
CA ASP A 90 -18.97 -3.29 4.62
C ASP A 90 -19.05 -4.43 3.58
N TYR A 91 -18.30 -4.32 2.48
CA TYR A 91 -18.23 -5.36 1.46
C TYR A 91 -17.14 -6.40 1.78
N TYR A 92 -15.93 -5.94 2.14
CA TYR A 92 -14.79 -6.79 2.48
C TYR A 92 -14.62 -6.88 4.00
N MET A 93 -15.38 -7.79 4.61
CA MET A 93 -15.46 -7.97 6.08
C MET A 93 -14.12 -8.32 6.74
N GLU A 94 -13.13 -8.78 5.97
CA GLU A 94 -11.77 -9.05 6.43
C GLU A 94 -10.90 -7.78 6.59
N LEU A 95 -11.36 -6.63 6.07
CA LEU A 95 -10.64 -5.36 6.15
C LEU A 95 -11.05 -4.53 7.39
N PRO A 96 -10.16 -3.66 7.89
CA PRO A 96 -8.74 -3.54 7.54
C PRO A 96 -7.91 -4.68 8.15
N VAL A 97 -6.89 -5.13 7.41
CA VAL A 97 -5.98 -6.21 7.85
C VAL A 97 -4.97 -5.72 8.88
N ASN A 98 -4.42 -6.66 9.67
CA ASN A 98 -3.29 -6.39 10.54
C ASN A 98 -1.98 -6.56 9.78
N SER A 99 -1.02 -5.67 10.02
CA SER A 99 0.38 -6.00 9.74
C SER A 99 0.93 -6.84 10.89
N LEU A 100 1.65 -7.94 10.62
CA LEU A 100 2.27 -8.74 11.69
C LEU A 100 3.45 -8.03 12.37
N ILE A 101 3.83 -6.84 11.91
CA ILE A 101 5.00 -6.13 12.40
C ILE A 101 4.62 -4.92 13.27
N GLY A 102 5.22 -4.85 14.46
CA GLY A 102 5.36 -3.61 15.22
C GLY A 102 6.71 -2.92 14.94
N ARG A 103 6.76 -1.58 15.02
CA ARG A 103 7.99 -0.78 14.73
C ARG A 103 9.24 -1.25 15.49
N TYR A 104 9.08 -1.72 16.72
CA TYR A 104 10.17 -2.26 17.55
C TYR A 104 10.86 -3.51 16.97
N SER A 105 10.13 -4.35 16.25
CA SER A 105 10.68 -5.55 15.60
C SER A 105 11.58 -5.17 14.42
N ILE A 106 11.24 -4.09 13.70
CA ILE A 106 12.01 -3.58 12.57
C ILE A 106 13.35 -3.01 13.04
N GLU A 107 13.35 -2.18 14.08
CA GLU A 107 14.58 -1.57 14.62
C GLU A 107 15.62 -2.61 15.07
N THR A 108 15.16 -3.75 15.59
CA THR A 108 16.03 -4.83 16.06
C THR A 108 16.71 -5.53 14.87
N ILE A 109 15.96 -5.86 13.83
CA ILE A 109 16.47 -6.56 12.64
C ILE A 109 17.39 -5.67 11.81
N ILE A 110 17.13 -4.35 11.78
CA ILE A 110 17.94 -3.40 11.01
C ILE A 110 19.37 -3.27 11.55
N ARG A 111 19.58 -3.48 12.85
CA ARG A 111 20.93 -3.46 13.45
C ARG A 111 21.82 -4.56 12.89
N GLU A 112 21.25 -5.62 12.34
CA GLU A 112 21.98 -6.79 11.83
C GLU A 112 22.53 -6.62 10.40
N HIS A 113 22.29 -5.48 9.72
CA HIS A 113 22.79 -5.20 8.35
C HIS A 113 22.43 -6.28 7.30
N ARG A 114 21.32 -6.99 7.50
CA ARG A 114 20.89 -8.07 6.62
C ARG A 114 20.32 -7.54 5.30
N PRO A 115 20.37 -8.31 4.19
CA PRO A 115 19.68 -7.99 2.95
C PRO A 115 18.18 -7.76 3.15
N ILE A 116 17.58 -6.77 2.47
CA ILE A 116 16.13 -6.47 2.61
C ILE A 116 15.25 -7.67 2.24
N GLY A 117 15.66 -8.48 1.26
CA GLY A 117 14.90 -9.69 0.87
C GLY A 117 14.79 -10.73 1.99
N GLU A 118 15.84 -10.92 2.79
CA GLU A 118 15.82 -11.82 3.94
C GLU A 118 14.91 -11.27 5.05
N VAL A 119 15.04 -9.98 5.34
CA VAL A 119 14.23 -9.30 6.36
C VAL A 119 12.74 -9.37 6.01
N LEU A 120 12.39 -9.11 4.75
CA LEU A 120 11.00 -9.19 4.28
C LEU A 120 10.46 -10.61 4.35
N THR A 121 11.26 -11.62 4.01
CA THR A 121 10.85 -13.02 4.09
C THR A 121 10.55 -13.42 5.53
N GLU A 122 11.44 -13.09 6.45
CA GLU A 122 11.31 -13.39 7.87
C GLU A 122 10.10 -12.68 8.49
N LEU A 123 9.99 -11.38 8.27
CA LEU A 123 8.93 -10.57 8.86
C LEU A 123 7.54 -10.84 8.29
N SER A 124 7.47 -11.25 7.02
CA SER A 124 6.18 -11.60 6.41
C SER A 124 5.68 -12.97 6.82
N GLY A 125 6.56 -13.90 7.20
CA GLY A 125 6.19 -15.30 7.40
C GLY A 125 5.62 -15.95 6.13
N CYS A 126 5.99 -15.44 4.96
CA CYS A 126 5.49 -15.93 3.68
C CYS A 126 5.93 -17.36 3.37
N ASN A 127 5.22 -18.02 2.46
CA ASN A 127 5.53 -19.39 2.05
C ASN A 127 6.87 -19.49 1.28
N ASP A 128 7.43 -20.70 1.20
CA ASP A 128 8.71 -20.98 0.55
C ASP A 128 8.79 -20.53 -0.91
N GLU A 129 7.67 -20.55 -1.65
CA GLU A 129 7.65 -20.13 -3.05
C GLU A 129 7.81 -18.61 -3.17
N THR A 130 7.11 -17.86 -2.34
CA THR A 130 7.20 -16.40 -2.26
C THR A 130 8.57 -15.98 -1.73
N ALA A 131 9.08 -16.65 -0.68
CA ALA A 131 10.42 -16.47 -0.16
C ALA A 131 11.50 -16.64 -1.24
N LYS A 132 11.44 -17.73 -2.02
CA LYS A 132 12.37 -17.98 -3.14
C LYS A 132 12.31 -16.89 -4.19
N LYS A 133 11.13 -16.35 -4.49
CA LYS A 133 10.97 -15.28 -5.49
C LYS A 133 11.55 -13.96 -4.99
N ILE A 134 11.29 -13.59 -3.74
CA ILE A 134 11.90 -12.41 -3.10
C ILE A 134 13.42 -12.56 -3.12
N ALA A 135 13.92 -13.74 -2.74
CA ALA A 135 15.33 -14.09 -2.75
C ALA A 135 15.93 -14.24 -4.16
N SER A 136 15.14 -14.36 -5.22
CA SER A 136 15.66 -14.40 -6.60
C SER A 136 15.78 -13.01 -7.23
N SER A 137 15.17 -11.98 -6.61
CA SER A 137 15.25 -10.60 -7.06
C SER A 137 16.61 -10.00 -6.71
N LYS A 138 17.59 -10.13 -7.61
CA LYS A 138 18.95 -9.57 -7.45
C LYS A 138 18.96 -8.11 -6.99
N LYS A 139 18.00 -7.31 -7.45
CA LYS A 139 17.90 -5.89 -7.12
C LYS A 139 17.56 -5.63 -5.64
N LEU A 140 16.82 -6.53 -4.99
CA LEU A 140 16.49 -6.43 -3.56
C LEU A 140 17.54 -7.09 -2.68
N LEU A 141 18.21 -8.14 -3.16
CA LEU A 141 19.22 -8.84 -2.38
C LEU A 141 20.46 -8.00 -2.09
N ASP A 142 20.86 -7.13 -3.02
CA ASP A 142 22.14 -6.41 -2.91
C ASP A 142 22.00 -4.98 -2.34
N GLU A 143 20.77 -4.48 -2.16
CA GLU A 143 20.56 -3.13 -1.63
C GLU A 143 20.47 -3.10 -0.09
N PRO A 144 21.32 -2.32 0.58
CA PRO A 144 21.35 -2.27 2.04
C PRO A 144 20.11 -1.57 2.62
N LEU A 145 19.64 -2.04 3.77
CA LEU A 145 18.41 -1.58 4.46
C LEU A 145 18.32 -0.06 4.64
N HIS A 146 19.43 0.66 4.84
CA HIS A 146 19.44 2.12 5.01
C HIS A 146 19.03 2.90 3.74
N ARG A 147 18.99 2.24 2.57
CA ARG A 147 18.46 2.82 1.33
C ARG A 147 16.93 2.78 1.26
N PHE A 148 16.30 2.06 2.17
CA PHE A 148 14.86 1.88 2.24
C PHE A 148 14.26 2.73 3.38
N ASP A 149 13.03 3.18 3.21
CA ASP A 149 12.31 3.85 4.30
C ASP A 149 11.76 2.77 5.25
N GLN A 150 12.14 2.87 6.51
CA GLN A 150 11.83 1.85 7.52
C GLN A 150 10.38 1.94 7.95
N ASP A 151 9.81 3.15 7.91
CA ASP A 151 8.41 3.36 8.21
C ASP A 151 7.53 2.65 7.16
N ASP A 152 8.01 2.45 5.93
CA ASP A 152 7.27 1.78 4.86
C ASP A 152 7.30 0.24 4.93
N PHE A 153 8.05 -0.38 5.85
CA PHE A 153 8.17 -1.87 5.89
C PHE A 153 6.83 -2.56 6.14
N HIS A 154 5.97 -1.92 6.93
CA HIS A 154 4.64 -2.45 7.20
C HIS A 154 3.81 -2.57 5.91
N VAL A 155 4.02 -1.68 4.94
CA VAL A 155 3.37 -1.74 3.62
C VAL A 155 3.82 -2.99 2.87
N TRP A 156 5.13 -3.20 2.78
CA TRP A 156 5.70 -4.33 2.03
C TRP A 156 5.32 -5.66 2.63
N VAL A 157 5.43 -5.77 3.95
CA VAL A 157 5.13 -7.03 4.63
C VAL A 157 3.66 -7.36 4.56
N THR A 158 2.78 -6.37 4.75
CA THR A 158 1.34 -6.62 4.62
C THR A 158 0.99 -6.99 3.17
N ALA A 159 1.61 -6.34 2.17
CA ALA A 159 1.40 -6.70 0.77
C ALA A 159 1.87 -8.13 0.45
N ILE A 160 2.99 -8.59 1.03
CA ILE A 160 3.46 -9.98 0.90
C ILE A 160 2.49 -10.96 1.59
N GLN A 161 2.05 -10.64 2.80
CA GLN A 161 1.15 -11.48 3.60
C GLN A 161 -0.21 -11.70 2.95
N GLU A 162 -0.75 -10.62 2.40
CA GLU A 162 -2.06 -10.65 1.73
C GLU A 162 -1.95 -11.10 0.27
N GLU A 163 -0.75 -11.47 -0.19
CA GLU A 163 -0.46 -11.90 -1.55
C GLU A 163 -0.93 -10.89 -2.61
N CYS A 164 -0.65 -9.61 -2.36
CA CYS A 164 -1.02 -8.52 -3.27
C CYS A 164 -0.27 -8.63 -4.60
N ASP A 165 -0.94 -8.28 -5.69
CA ASP A 165 -0.31 -8.13 -7.01
C ASP A 165 0.34 -6.74 -7.15
N TYR A 166 -0.31 -5.73 -6.56
CA TYR A 166 0.10 -4.34 -6.68
C TYR A 166 0.14 -3.62 -5.34
N ILE A 167 1.08 -2.68 -5.20
CA ILE A 167 1.07 -1.66 -4.14
C ILE A 167 0.83 -0.30 -4.79
N LEU A 168 -0.32 0.29 -4.48
CA LEU A 168 -0.73 1.57 -4.99
C LEU A 168 -0.22 2.67 -4.05
N THR A 169 0.75 3.46 -4.49
CA THR A 169 1.38 4.52 -3.67
C THR A 169 1.93 5.64 -4.54
N THR A 170 1.91 6.87 -4.03
CA THR A 170 2.67 7.98 -4.64
C THR A 170 4.10 8.05 -4.12
N ASN A 171 4.48 7.23 -3.13
CA ASN A 171 5.85 7.22 -2.60
C ASN A 171 6.80 6.55 -3.60
N ASN A 172 7.61 7.38 -4.26
CA ASN A 172 8.64 6.93 -5.18
C ASN A 172 10.05 6.88 -4.55
N ARG A 173 10.20 7.34 -3.30
CA ARG A 173 11.49 7.55 -2.65
C ARG A 173 11.78 6.41 -1.69
N ARG A 174 12.92 5.72 -1.87
CA ARG A 174 13.35 4.61 -1.00
C ARG A 174 12.33 3.47 -0.88
N PHE A 175 11.45 3.37 -1.87
CA PHE A 175 10.44 2.34 -2.00
C PHE A 175 10.75 1.54 -3.28
N PRO A 176 10.93 0.22 -3.21
CA PRO A 176 11.33 -0.60 -4.35
C PRO A 176 10.23 -0.60 -5.43
N LEU A 177 10.63 -0.67 -6.70
CA LEU A 177 9.69 -0.77 -7.81
C LEU A 177 8.90 -2.09 -7.81
N GLU A 178 9.54 -3.17 -7.35
CA GLU A 178 8.96 -4.51 -7.32
C GLU A 178 9.48 -5.25 -6.09
N ILE A 179 8.66 -6.14 -5.53
CA ILE A 179 9.00 -7.07 -4.44
C ILE A 179 8.54 -8.47 -4.84
N GLY A 180 9.47 -9.32 -5.29
CA GLY A 180 9.10 -10.60 -5.90
C GLY A 180 8.23 -10.39 -7.13
N LYS A 181 6.94 -10.74 -7.05
CA LYS A 181 5.93 -10.50 -8.12
C LYS A 181 5.11 -9.23 -7.90
N ILE A 182 5.15 -8.65 -6.70
CA ILE A 182 4.35 -7.49 -6.33
C ILE A 182 4.95 -6.25 -7.00
N LYS A 183 4.14 -5.47 -7.72
CA LYS A 183 4.62 -4.26 -8.39
C LYS A 183 4.12 -3.00 -7.70
N ARG A 184 4.98 -2.00 -7.55
CA ARG A 184 4.56 -0.66 -7.16
C ARG A 184 3.93 0.04 -8.35
N VAL A 185 2.73 0.59 -8.17
CA VAL A 185 1.98 1.31 -9.20
C VAL A 185 1.60 2.70 -8.69
N HIS A 186 1.75 3.72 -9.53
CA HIS A 186 1.30 5.07 -9.19
C HIS A 186 -0.22 5.18 -9.37
N PRO A 187 -0.95 5.92 -8.52
CA PRO A 187 -2.41 6.05 -8.62
C PRO A 187 -2.92 6.49 -9.99
N SER A 188 -2.23 7.44 -10.64
CA SER A 188 -2.62 7.89 -11.99
C SER A 188 -2.56 6.76 -13.01
N ASP A 189 -1.48 5.97 -13.00
CA ASP A 189 -1.29 4.91 -13.99
C ASP A 189 -2.34 3.80 -13.78
N PHE A 190 -2.58 3.43 -12.53
CA PHE A 190 -3.63 2.47 -12.18
C PHE A 190 -5.03 2.96 -12.57
N TYR A 191 -5.29 4.26 -12.45
CA TYR A 191 -6.57 4.83 -12.84
C TYR A 191 -6.77 4.85 -14.36
N GLU A 192 -5.72 5.09 -15.14
CA GLU A 192 -5.79 4.94 -16.60
C GLU A 192 -6.16 3.51 -16.98
N ASP A 193 -5.57 2.50 -16.32
CA ASP A 193 -5.93 1.10 -16.53
C ASP A 193 -7.38 0.79 -16.10
N LEU A 194 -7.91 1.46 -15.08
CA LEU A 194 -9.31 1.30 -14.65
C LEU A 194 -10.30 1.79 -15.72
N ILE A 195 -10.01 2.92 -16.35
CA ILE A 195 -10.94 3.59 -17.28
C ILE A 195 -10.76 3.19 -18.74
N ASN A 196 -9.60 2.64 -19.10
CA ASN A 196 -9.28 2.20 -20.47
C ASN A 196 -9.10 0.67 -20.52
N PRO A 197 -10.20 -0.11 -20.60
CA PRO A 197 -10.15 -1.57 -20.63
C PRO A 197 -9.47 -2.17 -21.86
N PHE A 198 -9.22 -1.37 -22.89
CA PHE A 198 -8.56 -1.78 -24.13
C PHE A 198 -7.51 -0.72 -24.51
N PRO A 199 -6.28 -1.11 -24.89
CA PRO A 199 -5.26 -0.18 -25.39
C PRO A 199 -5.62 0.39 -26.77
#